data_AF-A0A8J7LFH7-F1
#
_entry.id   AF-A0A8J7LFH7-F1
#
_cell.length_a   1.000
_cell.length_b   1.000
_cell.length_c   1.000
_cell.angle_alpha   90.00
_cell.angle_beta   90.00
_cell.angle_gamma   90.00
#
_symmetry.space_group_name_H-M   'P 1'
#
loop_
_entity.id
_entity.type
_entity.pdbx_description
1 polymer ?
#
loop_
_entity_poly.entity_id
_entity_poly.type
_entity_poly.pdbx_seq_one_letter_code
_entity_poly.pdbx_strand_id
1 'polypeptide(L)'
;MSRINGLEEMIVEQVNKEIANGAKFVTFIYCFSLIILSFKRSSDIYFIKANESSLLKSLPFIFISLFFGWWGIPWGIIYTIQCLFTNLRGGKDMTAQVISALRQT
;
A
#
# COMPACT_ATOMS: atom_id res chain seq x y z
N MET A 1 -14.22 1.83 6.23
CA MET A 1 -13.07 2.58 6.80
C MET A 1 -11.83 1.75 6.58
N SER A 2 -10.83 2.28 5.87
CA SER A 2 -9.52 1.63 5.75
C SER A 2 -8.85 1.61 7.13
N ARG A 3 -8.31 0.47 7.54
CA ARG A 3 -7.58 0.37 8.81
C ARG A 3 -6.16 0.87 8.60
N ILE A 4 -5.56 1.45 9.65
CA ILE A 4 -4.15 1.85 9.62
C ILE A 4 -3.37 0.87 10.48
N ASN A 5 -2.69 -0.08 9.83
CA ASN A 5 -1.90 -1.09 10.50
C ASN A 5 -0.61 -0.46 11.05
N GLY A 6 -0.31 -0.72 12.32
CA GLY A 6 0.89 -0.22 13.00
C GLY A 6 0.72 1.06 13.82
N LEU A 7 -0.50 1.62 13.91
CA LEU A 7 -0.83 2.72 14.82
C LEU A 7 -1.43 2.27 16.17
N GLU A 8 -1.84 1.01 16.29
CA GLU A 8 -2.69 0.48 17.38
C GLU A 8 -2.06 0.61 18.78
N GLU A 9 -0.74 0.74 18.87
CA GLU A 9 0.01 0.86 20.14
C GLU A 9 0.71 2.22 20.33
N MET A 10 0.56 3.17 19.39
CA MET A 10 1.30 4.44 19.44
C MET A 10 0.43 5.64 19.85
N ILE A 11 0.98 6.46 20.75
CA ILE A 11 0.43 7.75 21.13
C ILE A 11 0.58 8.73 19.95
N VAL A 12 -0.40 9.61 19.73
CA VAL A 12 -0.42 10.60 18.63
C VAL A 12 0.87 11.42 18.56
N GLU A 13 1.44 11.81 19.70
CA GLU A 13 2.71 12.54 19.76
C GLU A 13 3.89 11.71 19.20
N GLN A 14 3.93 10.41 19.51
CA GLN A 14 4.95 9.51 18.99
C GLN A 14 4.81 9.33 17.48
N VAL A 15 3.58 9.25 16.97
CA VAL A 15 3.31 9.21 15.53
C VAL A 15 3.82 10.48 14.83
N ASN A 16 3.53 11.66 15.39
CA ASN A 16 4.02 12.93 14.85
C ASN A 16 5.54 13.01 14.86
N LYS A 17 6.19 12.51 15.92
CA LYS A 17 7.64 12.44 16.03
C LYS A 17 8.24 11.50 14.97
N GLU A 18 7.64 10.33 14.78
CA GLU A 18 8.07 9.37 13.74
C GLU A 18 7.87 9.93 12.33
N ILE A 19 6.76 10.62 12.05
CA ILE A 19 6.54 11.31 10.77
C ILE A 19 7.60 12.39 10.54
N ALA A 20 7.93 13.17 11.58
CA ALA A 20 9.01 14.16 11.52
C ALA A 20 10.38 13.51 11.25
N ASN A 21 10.59 12.27 11.72
CA ASN A 21 11.78 11.47 11.45
C ASN A 21 11.77 10.79 10.06
N GLY A 22 10.71 10.98 9.25
CA GLY A 22 10.60 10.41 7.90
C GLY A 22 9.72 9.16 7.81
N ALA A 23 8.92 8.84 8.82
CA ALA A 23 7.89 7.81 8.70
C ALA A 23 6.80 8.22 7.69
N LYS A 24 6.24 7.23 7.01
CA LYS A 24 5.28 7.42 5.93
C LYS A 24 4.09 6.49 6.06
N PHE A 25 2.93 6.95 5.62
CA PHE A 25 1.75 6.12 5.44
C PHE A 25 1.72 5.61 4.02
N VAL A 26 1.73 4.30 3.84
CA VAL A 26 1.81 3.67 2.52
C VAL A 26 0.65 2.71 2.33
N THR A 27 0.01 2.76 1.18
CA THR A 27 -0.90 1.69 0.73
C THR A 27 -0.25 0.93 -0.43
N PHE A 28 -0.45 -0.37 -0.46
CA PHE A 28 0.01 -1.25 -1.53
C PHE A 28 -1.16 -1.60 -2.43
N ILE A 29 -0.89 -1.77 -3.72
CA ILE A 29 -1.93 -2.15 -4.67
C ILE A 29 -1.69 -3.59 -5.12
N TYR A 30 -2.76 -4.36 -5.25
CA TYR A 30 -2.68 -5.71 -5.77
C TYR A 30 -3.75 -5.92 -6.82
N CYS A 31 -3.45 -6.80 -7.77
CA CYS A 31 -4.41 -7.21 -8.77
C CYS A 31 -4.52 -8.72 -8.82
N PHE A 32 -5.72 -9.18 -9.17
CA PHE A 32 -5.97 -10.59 -9.45
C PHE A 32 -7.03 -10.67 -10.53
N SER A 33 -6.96 -11.71 -11.33
CA SER A 33 -7.85 -11.95 -12.46
C SER A 33 -8.57 -13.28 -12.31
N LEU A 34 -9.85 -13.29 -12.59
CA LEU A 34 -10.71 -14.47 -12.68
C LEU A 34 -11.03 -14.70 -14.16
N ILE A 35 -10.14 -15.43 -14.84
CA ILE A 35 -10.24 -15.81 -16.26
C ILE A 35 -10.37 -14.58 -17.18
N ILE A 36 -11.55 -13.97 -17.27
CA ILE A 36 -11.84 -12.78 -18.10
C ILE A 36 -11.98 -11.48 -17.30
N LEU A 37 -12.16 -11.54 -15.98
CA LEU A 37 -12.35 -10.35 -15.15
C LEU A 37 -11.09 -10.02 -14.37
N SER A 38 -10.58 -8.79 -14.49
CA SER A 38 -9.43 -8.32 -13.72
C SER A 38 -9.86 -7.30 -12.66
N PHE A 39 -9.43 -7.53 -11.43
CA PHE A 39 -9.68 -6.64 -10.31
C PHE A 39 -8.37 -6.00 -9.84
N LYS A 40 -8.41 -4.70 -9.57
CA LYS A 40 -7.33 -3.96 -8.91
C LYS A 40 -7.84 -3.40 -7.59
N ARG A 41 -7.17 -3.72 -6.49
CA ARG A 41 -7.55 -3.31 -5.14
C ARG A 41 -6.37 -2.67 -4.42
N SER A 42 -6.69 -1.79 -3.48
CA SER A 42 -5.73 -1.24 -2.54
C SER A 42 -5.77 -2.02 -1.23
N SER A 43 -4.62 -2.18 -0.59
CA SER A 43 -4.52 -2.70 0.77
C SER A 43 -4.99 -1.66 1.78
N ASP A 44 -5.07 -2.08 3.03
CA ASP A 44 -5.08 -1.15 4.16
C ASP A 44 -3.84 -0.25 4.16
N ILE A 45 -3.91 0.83 4.95
CA ILE A 45 -2.81 1.78 5.08
C ILE A 45 -1.82 1.20 6.09
N TYR A 46 -0.55 1.17 5.73
CA TYR A 46 0.53 0.74 6.61
C TYR A 46 1.31 1.95 7.07
N PHE A 47 1.49 2.08 8.39
CA PHE A 47 2.48 3.00 8.92
C PHE A 47 3.87 2.35 8.80
N ILE A 48 4.76 2.99 8.04
CA ILE A 48 6.13 2.55 7.84
C ILE A 48 7.04 3.51 8.60
N LYS A 49 7.71 3.01 9.63
CA LYS A 49 8.69 3.79 10.40
C LYS A 49 9.89 4.15 9.51
N ALA A 50 10.62 5.20 9.86
CA ALA A 50 11.76 5.69 9.05
C ALA A 50 12.82 4.60 8.76
N ASN A 51 13.04 3.69 9.72
CA ASN A 51 14.01 2.59 9.60
C ASN A 51 13.40 1.28 9.08
N GLU A 52 12.14 1.29 8.65
CA GLU A 52 11.43 0.08 8.22
C GLU A 52 11.30 -0.01 6.70
N SER A 53 11.60 -1.18 6.15
CA SER A 53 11.56 -1.40 4.71
C SER A 53 10.13 -1.56 4.20
N SER A 54 9.61 -0.52 3.53
CA SER A 54 8.31 -0.59 2.82
C SER A 54 8.24 -1.72 1.77
N LEU A 55 9.38 -2.12 1.20
CA LEU A 55 9.44 -3.21 0.21
C LEU A 55 9.08 -4.57 0.81
N LEU A 56 9.52 -4.87 2.03
CA LEU A 56 9.20 -6.13 2.71
C LEU A 56 7.69 -6.28 2.91
N LYS A 57 7.01 -5.20 3.31
CA LYS A 57 5.54 -5.20 3.44
C LYS A 57 4.80 -5.30 2.11
N SER A 58 5.46 -4.91 1.02
CA SER A 58 4.89 -4.97 -0.34
C SER A 58 4.93 -6.37 -0.97
N LEU A 59 5.80 -7.26 -0.46
CA LEU A 59 6.05 -8.59 -1.06
C LEU A 59 4.78 -9.45 -1.24
N PRO A 60 3.88 -9.58 -0.24
CA PRO A 60 2.67 -10.38 -0.42
C PRO A 60 1.82 -9.88 -1.59
N PHE A 61 1.71 -8.56 -1.75
CA PHE A 61 0.92 -7.92 -2.82
C PHE A 61 1.59 -8.09 -4.20
N ILE A 62 2.92 -8.07 -4.24
CA ILE A 62 3.72 -8.40 -5.42
C ILE A 62 3.45 -9.84 -5.84
N PHE A 63 3.53 -10.81 -4.92
CA PHE A 63 3.29 -12.22 -5.23
C PHE A 63 1.87 -12.47 -5.71
N ILE A 64 0.87 -11.88 -5.05
CA ILE A 64 -0.53 -12.00 -5.50
C ILE A 64 -0.68 -11.46 -6.92
N SER A 65 -0.14 -10.28 -7.19
CA SER A 65 -0.21 -9.67 -8.53
C SER A 65 0.53 -10.51 -9.57
N LEU A 66 1.72 -11.03 -9.23
CA LEU A 66 2.55 -11.82 -10.12
C LEU A 66 1.96 -13.18 -10.47
N PHE A 67 1.27 -13.86 -9.55
CA PHE A 67 0.72 -15.19 -9.83
C PHE A 67 -0.73 -15.15 -10.31
N PHE A 68 -1.51 -14.16 -9.86
CA PHE A 68 -2.94 -14.10 -10.12
C PHE A 68 -3.36 -12.94 -11.03
N GLY A 69 -2.49 -11.99 -11.35
CA GLY A 69 -2.86 -10.80 -12.13
C GLY A 69 -2.98 -11.04 -13.64
N TRP A 70 -2.10 -11.87 -14.24
CA TRP A 70 -1.96 -11.97 -15.71
C TRP A 70 -3.11 -12.64 -16.45
N TRP A 71 -3.97 -13.41 -15.76
CA TRP A 71 -4.97 -14.27 -16.41
C TRP A 71 -6.02 -13.51 -17.23
N GLY A 72 -6.29 -12.24 -16.92
CA GLY A 72 -7.23 -11.41 -17.69
C GLY A 72 -6.53 -10.68 -18.82
N ILE A 73 -6.76 -11.07 -20.07
CA ILE A 73 -6.17 -10.40 -21.24
C ILE A 73 -7.18 -9.38 -21.81
N PRO A 74 -6.79 -8.12 -22.09
CA PRO A 74 -5.46 -7.51 -21.91
C PRO A 74 -5.26 -6.85 -20.54
N TRP A 75 -6.34 -6.54 -19.81
CA TRP A 75 -6.32 -5.64 -18.66
C TRP A 75 -5.50 -6.15 -17.47
N GLY A 76 -5.52 -7.44 -17.22
CA GLY A 76 -4.74 -8.11 -16.18
C GLY A 76 -3.24 -7.95 -16.38
N ILE A 77 -2.74 -8.04 -17.61
CA ILE A 77 -1.32 -7.79 -17.91
C ILE A 77 -0.94 -6.35 -17.54
N ILE A 78 -1.74 -5.38 -18.00
CA ILE A 78 -1.52 -3.95 -17.74
C ILE A 78 -1.55 -3.65 -16.24
N TYR A 79 -2.56 -4.16 -15.52
CA TYR A 79 -2.68 -3.96 -14.07
C TYR A 79 -1.56 -4.64 -13.30
N THR A 80 -1.13 -5.83 -13.73
CA THR A 80 -0.04 -6.54 -13.06
C THR A 80 1.25 -5.75 -13.13
N ILE A 81 1.63 -5.25 -14.31
CA ILE A 81 2.83 -4.41 -14.46
C ILE A 81 2.72 -3.14 -13.60
N GLN A 82 1.55 -2.49 -13.59
CA GLN A 82 1.32 -1.30 -12.77
C GLN A 82 1.45 -1.60 -11.27
N CYS A 83 0.87 -2.71 -10.80
CA CYS A 83 0.91 -3.14 -9.40
C CYS A 83 2.33 -3.49 -8.97
N LEU A 84 3.05 -4.27 -9.78
CA LEU A 84 4.46 -4.62 -9.52
C LEU A 84 5.33 -3.37 -9.42
N PHE A 85 5.23 -2.47 -10.41
CA PHE A 85 6.04 -1.26 -10.44
C PHE A 85 5.78 -0.32 -9.26
N THR A 86 4.50 -0.15 -8.89
CA THR A 86 4.11 0.68 -7.74
C THR A 86 4.61 0.08 -6.43
N ASN A 87 4.45 -1.23 -6.23
CA ASN A 87 4.88 -1.89 -5.01
C ASN A 87 6.41 -1.99 -4.89
N LEU A 88 7.12 -2.24 -6.00
CA LEU A 88 8.58 -2.25 -6.06
C LEU A 88 9.20 -0.86 -5.82
N ARG A 89 8.44 0.22 -6.00
CA ARG A 89 8.83 1.59 -5.61
C ARG A 89 8.53 1.91 -4.14
N GLY A 90 8.08 0.93 -3.36
CA GLY A 90 7.76 1.10 -1.95
C GLY A 90 6.30 1.47 -1.70
N GLY A 91 5.40 1.24 -2.67
CA GLY A 91 3.96 1.47 -2.54
C GLY A 91 3.56 2.92 -2.84
N LYS A 92 2.27 3.23 -2.62
CA LYS A 92 1.72 4.57 -2.83
C LYS A 92 1.75 5.34 -1.52
N ASP A 93 2.46 6.46 -1.50
CA ASP A 93 2.53 7.35 -0.34
C ASP A 93 1.20 8.09 -0.13
N MET A 94 0.57 7.84 1.00
CA MET A 94 -0.70 8.42 1.46
C MET A 94 -0.52 9.36 2.65
N THR A 95 0.71 9.74 2.99
CA THR A 95 1.02 10.54 4.18
C THR A 95 0.27 11.87 4.18
N ALA A 96 0.29 12.60 3.07
CA ALA A 96 -0.45 13.86 2.95
C ALA A 96 -1.97 13.68 3.12
N GLN A 97 -2.53 12.60 2.59
CA GLN A 97 -3.96 12.31 2.65
C GLN A 97 -4.39 11.95 4.07
N VAL A 98 -3.63 11.09 4.75
CA VAL A 98 -3.89 10.69 6.14
C VAL A 98 -3.78 11.90 7.07
N ILE A 99 -2.72 12.71 6.94
CA ILE A 99 -2.57 13.93 7.75
C ILE A 99 -3.71 14.91 7.50
N SER A 100 -4.14 15.08 6.24
CA SER A 100 -5.26 15.97 5.92
C SER A 100 -6.58 15.50 6.54
N ALA A 101 -6.84 14.19 6.54
CA ALA A 101 -8.04 13.62 7.15
C ALA A 101 -8.03 13.74 8.68
N LEU A 102 -6.86 13.57 9.32
CA LEU A 102 -6.70 13.76 10.76
C LEU A 102 -6.94 15.20 11.21
N ARG A 103 -6.64 16.20 10.38
CA ARG A 103 -6.90 17.62 10.69
C ARG A 103 -8.37 18.02 10.55
N GLN A 104 -9.16 17.24 9.83
CA GLN A 104 -10.58 17.52 9.58
C GLN A 104 -11.51 16.87 10.60
N THR A 105 -10.96 16.05 11.49
CA THR A 105 -11.68 15.40 12.60
C THR A 105 -11.45 16.18 13.88
#